data_AF-V2X5X8-F1
#
_entry.id   AF-V2X5X8-F1
#
_cell.length_a   1.000
_cell.length_b   1.000
_cell.length_c   1.000
_cell.angle_alpha   90.00
_cell.angle_beta   90.00
_cell.angle_gamma   90.00
#
_symmetry.space_group_name_H-M   'P 1'
#
loop_
_entity.id
_entity.type
_entity.pdbx_description
1 polymer ?
#
loop_
_entity_poly.entity_id
_entity_poly.type
_entity_poly.pdbx_seq_one_letter_code
_entity_poly.pdbx_strand_id
1 'polypeptide(L)' 'MGEIQDIGRRAGMFLSIGAIGALIGPPISGAINHATGGYEKVAHYAGSMIVLSVVLMLITRHLMLKSLWGKF' A
#
# COMPACT_ATOMS: atom_id res chain seq x y z
N MET A 1 -13.80 12.23 -10.49
CA MET A 1 -13.25 11.08 -11.23
C MET A 1 -13.05 11.57 -12.66
N GLY A 2 -11.82 11.62 -13.18
CA GLY A 2 -11.52 12.17 -14.52
C GLY A 2 -12.12 11.35 -15.66
N GLU A 3 -11.96 11.80 -16.91
CA GLU A 3 -12.51 11.16 -18.10
C GLU A 3 -12.25 9.65 -18.14
N ILE A 4 -13.22 8.90 -18.64
CA ILE A 4 -13.21 7.42 -18.72
C ILE A 4 -11.97 6.92 -19.47
N GLN A 5 -11.44 7.72 -20.41
CA GLN A 5 -10.24 7.42 -21.18
C GLN A 5 -8.98 7.26 -20.31
N ASP A 6 -8.91 7.90 -19.15
CA ASP A 6 -7.75 7.80 -18.23
C ASP A 6 -7.84 6.64 -17.23
N ILE A 7 -8.96 5.92 -17.18
CA ILE A 7 -9.16 4.81 -16.24
C ILE A 7 -8.11 3.72 -16.48
N GLY A 8 -7.85 3.38 -17.74
CA GLY A 8 -6.84 2.37 -18.11
C GLY A 8 -5.44 2.77 -17.65
N ARG A 9 -5.05 4.04 -17.79
CA ARG A 9 -3.74 4.54 -17.35
C ARG A 9 -3.61 4.51 -15.83
N ARG A 10 -4.65 4.94 -15.10
CA ARG A 10 -4.67 4.91 -13.63
C ARG A 10 -4.60 3.50 -13.09
N ALA A 11 -5.46 2.60 -13.59
CA ALA A 11 -5.47 1.20 -13.20
C ALA A 11 -4.13 0.52 -13.52
N GLY A 12 -3.58 0.78 -14.71
CA GLY A 12 -2.26 0.28 -15.11
C GLY A 12 -1.15 0.72 -14.17
N MET A 13 -1.08 2.01 -13.81
CA MET A 13 -0.09 2.51 -12.85
C MET A 13 -0.23 1.84 -11.47
N PHE A 14 -1.46 1.70 -10.95
CA PHE A 14 -1.69 1.02 -9.68
C PHE A 14 -1.24 -0.44 -9.72
N LEU A 15 -1.57 -1.15 -10.81
CA LEU A 15 -1.24 -2.56 -10.96
C LEU A 15 0.27 -2.77 -11.12
N SER A 16 0.97 -1.92 -11.88
CA SER A 16 2.42 -2.01 -12.04
C SER A 16 3.16 -1.82 -10.71
N ILE A 17 2.75 -0.83 -9.91
CA ILE A 17 3.33 -0.61 -8.58
C ILE A 17 3.02 -1.79 -7.66
N GLY A 18 1.78 -2.29 -7.69
CA GLY A 18 1.37 -3.46 -6.91
C GLY A 18 2.14 -4.73 -7.28
N ALA A 19 2.43 -4.95 -8.56
CA ALA A 19 3.19 -6.09 -9.04
C ALA A 19 4.63 -6.11 -8.49
N ILE A 20 5.28 -4.95 -8.39
CA ILE A 20 6.60 -4.82 -7.76
C ILE A 20 6.54 -5.21 -6.28
N GLY A 21 5.53 -4.72 -5.55
CA GLY A 21 5.31 -5.11 -4.15
C GLY A 21 5.06 -6.60 -3.97
N ALA A 22 4.25 -7.21 -4.86
CA ALA A 22 3.95 -8.63 -4.84
C ALA A 22 5.18 -9.51 -5.16
N LEU A 23 6.10 -9.02 -6.00
CA LEU A 23 7.34 -9.71 -6.32
C LEU A 23 8.34 -9.68 -5.15
N ILE A 24 8.45 -8.54 -4.46
CA ILE A 24 9.45 -8.30 -3.42
C ILE A 24 8.97 -8.78 -2.03
N GLY A 25 7.65 -8.81 -1.80
CA GLY A 25 7.04 -9.20 -0.52
C GLY A 25 7.46 -10.60 -0.03
N PRO A 26 7.41 -11.66 -0.86
CA PRO A 26 7.78 -13.01 -0.44
C PRO A 26 9.27 -13.15 -0.06
N PRO A 27 10.24 -12.64 -0.84
CA PRO A 27 11.66 -12.63 -0.44
C PRO A 27 11.94 -11.88 0.87
N ILE A 28 11.34 -10.70 1.08
CA ILE A 28 11.53 -9.94 2.33
C ILE A 28 10.97 -10.71 3.52
N SER A 29 9.75 -11.24 3.39
CA SER A 29 9.10 -12.01 4.44
C SER A 29 9.87 -13.30 4.75
N GLY A 30 10.42 -13.94 3.72
CA GLY A 30 11.29 -15.11 3.85
C GLY A 30 12.62 -14.81 4.55
N ALA A 31 13.26 -13.69 4.22
CA ALA A 31 14.50 -13.25 4.86
C ALA A 31 14.29 -12.93 6.36
N ILE A 32 13.18 -12.27 6.71
CA ILE A 32 12.82 -12.02 8.12
C ILE A 32 12.58 -13.34 8.84
N ASN A 33 11.81 -14.26 8.26
CA ASN A 33 11.55 -15.57 8.86
C ASN A 33 12.84 -16.36 9.10
N HIS A 34 13.77 -16.34 8.14
CA HIS A 34 15.06 -17.01 8.25
C HIS A 34 15.95 -16.39 9.34
N ALA A 35 15.97 -15.06 9.46
CA ALA A 35 16.78 -14.35 10.45
C ALA A 35 16.25 -14.49 11.88
N THR A 36 14.95 -14.73 12.08
CA THR A 36 14.34 -14.76 13.41
C THR A 36 13.81 -16.10 13.86
N GLY A 37 13.81 -17.10 12.99
CA GLY A 37 13.39 -18.47 13.30
C GLY A 37 11.89 -18.63 13.58
N GLY A 38 11.07 -17.63 13.26
CA GLY A 38 9.64 -17.63 13.56
C GLY A 38 8.86 -16.53 12.84
N TYR A 39 7.58 -16.84 12.56
CA TYR A 39 6.66 -15.98 11.79
C TYR A 39 6.17 -14.73 12.54
N GLU A 40 6.36 -14.66 13.86
CA GLU A 40 5.83 -13.57 14.70
C GLU A 40 6.41 -12.20 14.30
N LYS A 41 7.71 -12.13 14.02
CA LYS A 41 8.37 -10.88 13.59
C LYS A 41 8.01 -10.50 12.15
N VAL A 42 7.72 -11.47 11.28
CA VAL A 42 7.17 -11.23 9.94
C VAL A 42 5.78 -10.60 10.04
N ALA A 43 4.94 -11.11 10.94
CA ALA A 43 3.60 -10.58 11.18
C ALA A 43 3.62 -9.15 11.72
N HIS A 44 4.50 -8.82 12.67
CA HIS A 44 4.69 -7.45 13.14
C HIS A 44 5.18 -6.49 12.04
N TYR A 45 6.08 -6.95 11.18
CA TYR A 45 6.54 -6.16 10.03
C TYR A 45 5.40 -5.91 9.02
N ALA A 46 4.68 -6.96 8.62
CA ALA A 46 3.56 -6.85 7.70
C ALA A 46 2.44 -5.94 8.26
N GLY A 47 2.09 -6.10 9.54
CA GLY A 47 1.08 -5.28 10.21
C GLY A 47 1.46 -3.80 10.25
N SER A 48 2.70 -3.48 10.62
CA SER A 48 3.18 -2.08 10.68
C SER A 48 3.19 -1.41 9.31
N MET A 49 3.56 -2.13 8.25
CA MET A 49 3.50 -1.63 6.86
C MET A 49 2.08 -1.32 6.38
N ILE A 50 1.09 -2.14 6.76
CA ILE A 50 -0.31 -1.87 6.43
C ILE A 50 -0.80 -0.62 7.18
N VAL A 51 -0.49 -0.51 8.48
CA VAL A 51 -0.88 0.67 9.28
C VAL A 51 -0.26 1.95 8.69
N LEU A 52 1.02 1.91 8.33
CA LEU A 52 1.70 3.03 7.68
C LEU A 52 1.04 3.40 6.35
N SER A 53 0.65 2.40 5.55
CA SER A 53 -0.06 2.63 4.28
C SER A 53 -1.41 3.31 4.50
N VAL A 54 -2.17 2.90 5.51
CA VAL A 54 -3.45 3.53 5.88
C VAL A 54 -3.24 4.97 6.33
N VAL A 55 -2.22 5.24 7.15
CA VAL A 55 -1.88 6.60 7.58
C VAL A 55 -1.53 7.49 6.39
N LEU A 56 -0.73 6.99 5.45
CA LEU A 56 -0.39 7.72 4.22
C LEU A 56 -1.62 7.99 3.35
N MET A 57 -2.55 7.03 3.23
CA MET A 57 -3.82 7.25 2.55
C MET A 57 -4.67 8.31 3.24
N LEU A 58 -4.74 8.30 4.58
CA LEU A 58 -5.47 9.30 5.35
C LEU A 58 -4.88 10.70 5.18
N ILE A 59 -3.55 10.83 5.20
CA ILE A 59 -2.84 12.10 4.95
C ILE A 59 -3.14 12.59 3.53
N THR A 60 -3.01 11.71 2.53
CA THR A 60 -3.28 12.07 1.13
C THR A 60 -4.74 12.50 0.96
N ARG A 61 -5.69 11.79 1.58
CA ARG A 61 -7.09 12.17 1.62
C ARG A 61 -7.30 13.55 2.26
N HIS A 62 -6.60 13.84 3.36
CA HIS A 62 -6.70 15.12 4.06
C HIS A 62 -6.13 16.28 3.23
N LEU A 63 -4.99 16.07 2.56
CA LEU A 63 -4.36 17.05 1.68
C LEU A 63 -5.19 17.31 0.42
N MET A 64 -5.79 16.27 -0.16
CA MET A 64 -6.49 16.34 -1.44
C MET A 64 -7.93 16.88 -1.31
N LEU A 65 -8.61 16.63 -0.18
CA LEU A 65 -9.95 17.18 0.08
C LEU A 65 -9.96 18.51 0.86
N LYS A 66 -8.87 18.87 1.55
CA LYS A 66 -8.78 20.05 2.44
C LYS A 66 -9.90 20.16 3.51
N SER A 67 -10.71 19.11 3.67
CA SER A 67 -11.86 19.00 4.57
C SER A 67 -12.08 17.52 4.93
N LEU A 68 -12.36 17.23 6.21
CA LEU A 68 -12.63 15.88 6.73
C LEU A 68 -13.96 15.29 6.22
N TRP A 69 -14.84 16.15 5.71
CA TRP A 69 -16.13 15.78 5.15
C TRP A 69 -16.11 16.09 3.64
N GLY A 70 -16.18 15.02 2.84
CA GLY A 70 -16.24 15.14 1.39
C GLY A 70 -17.57 15.77 1.00
N LYS A 71 -17.50 16.90 0.30
CA LYS A 71 -18.65 17.44 -0.41
C LYS A 71 -18.81 16.58 -1.67
N PHE A 72 -19.94 15.89 -1.75
CA PHE A 72 -20.37 15.09 -2.90
C PHE A 72 -20.28 15.88 -4.21
#